data_AF-A0A1F7IMX6-F1
#
_entry.id   AF-A0A1F7IMX6-F1
#
_cell.length_a   1.000
_cell.length_b   1.000
_cell.length_c   1.000
_cell.angle_alpha   90.00
_cell.angle_beta   90.00
_cell.angle_gamma   90.00
#
_symmetry.space_group_name_H-M   'P 1'
#
loop_
_entity.id
_entity.type
_entity.pdbx_description
1 polymer ?
#
loop_
_entity_poly.entity_id
_entity_poly.type
_entity_poly.pdbx_seq_one_letter_code
_entity_poly.pdbx_strand_id
1 'polypeptide(L)'
;MSQKKKKKITKGAKRSRSKVAPHSVASLLPKRALLTLAVFIVMSYGLTNISVTTPISAQSSPGVLGDEDENKEEEKREEKKEEKKEERREENRHEEESKPEEQKNNSQERSSEKRGPQIEPFAPRSGSKVEKQKRIESQNDSKDTPEIENEIEDENESEDLDEVELENIRREKETILIKQNETEIRTTDGQRIKTKIEDDGTKKIEIEGKNYKLKYVIRDGKLRVEAESENGESVDIPDEATSELENSFNDELEQEGIEIDSSEKEPTIVKNGFKAKTAFPLTIDPITKALTITTPTGDKQVTILPDQAIANLKASGVLDNIEVADGSSVEGESEIVEYKNKITYKIKGTKRHRVFGFIAVNLPATVYVSAETGEPFENEQSLLTKIIDSISL
;
A
#
# COMPACT_ATOMS: atom_id res chain seq x y z
N MET A 1 21.21 -2.64 48.98
CA MET A 1 21.30 -4.10 48.76
C MET A 1 21.55 -4.33 47.27
N SER A 2 22.80 -4.33 46.81
CA SER A 2 23.69 -5.49 46.68
C SER A 2 23.06 -6.65 45.91
N GLN A 3 23.37 -6.80 44.62
CA GLN A 3 23.86 -8.07 44.04
C GLN A 3 24.70 -7.82 42.78
N LYS A 4 26.01 -7.98 42.93
CA LYS A 4 27.00 -8.19 41.86
C LYS A 4 26.76 -9.56 41.21
N LYS A 5 26.60 -9.66 39.89
CA LYS A 5 26.78 -10.92 39.17
C LYS A 5 28.09 -10.90 38.37
N LYS A 6 28.89 -11.95 38.63
CA LYS A 6 30.26 -12.18 38.20
C LYS A 6 30.35 -12.73 36.78
N LYS A 7 31.41 -12.31 36.09
CA LYS A 7 32.02 -12.90 34.88
C LYS A 7 32.11 -14.44 34.91
N LYS A 8 31.92 -15.07 33.75
CA LYS A 8 32.64 -16.29 33.36
C LYS A 8 33.24 -16.10 31.97
N ILE A 9 34.57 -16.08 31.94
CA ILE A 9 35.41 -16.12 30.74
C ILE A 9 35.71 -17.59 30.48
N THR A 10 35.20 -18.15 29.38
CA THR A 10 35.59 -19.48 28.91
C THR A 10 36.67 -19.34 27.86
N LYS A 11 37.91 -19.62 28.27
CA LYS A 11 39.04 -19.92 27.39
C LYS A 11 38.99 -21.40 27.01
N GLY A 12 39.27 -21.70 25.74
CA GLY A 12 40.02 -22.88 25.37
C GLY A 12 39.35 -23.83 24.38
N ALA A 13 39.94 -23.92 23.19
CA ALA A 13 40.32 -25.19 22.57
C ALA A 13 41.23 -24.93 21.35
N LYS A 14 42.55 -24.98 21.57
CA LYS A 14 43.54 -25.15 20.50
C LYS A 14 43.37 -26.57 19.95
N ARG A 15 42.84 -26.71 18.73
CA ARG A 15 42.90 -27.98 17.99
C ARG A 15 44.17 -28.02 17.13
N SER A 16 44.90 -29.10 17.35
CA SER A 16 46.16 -29.52 16.76
C SER A 16 46.06 -29.72 15.24
N ARG A 17 47.02 -29.16 14.52
CA ARG A 17 47.30 -29.43 13.11
C ARG A 17 47.95 -30.81 12.97
N SER A 18 47.30 -31.76 12.32
CA SER A 18 47.95 -32.98 11.80
C SER A 18 48.63 -32.65 10.47
N LYS A 19 49.95 -32.76 10.45
CA LYS A 19 50.77 -32.73 9.22
C LYS A 19 50.50 -34.03 8.45
N VAL A 20 49.84 -33.92 7.30
CA VAL A 20 49.88 -34.94 6.25
C VAL A 20 50.83 -34.42 5.17
N ALA A 21 51.83 -35.23 4.84
CA ALA A 21 52.86 -34.91 3.87
C ALA A 21 52.26 -34.82 2.45
N PRO A 22 52.60 -33.79 1.65
CA PRO A 22 52.23 -33.76 0.25
C PRO A 22 53.20 -34.65 -0.55
N HIS A 23 52.66 -35.70 -1.17
CA HIS A 23 53.34 -36.38 -2.27
C HIS A 23 53.41 -35.43 -3.46
N SER A 24 54.64 -34.98 -3.75
CA SER A 24 54.99 -34.20 -4.93
C SER A 24 54.84 -35.09 -6.16
N VAL A 25 53.77 -34.86 -6.92
CA VAL A 25 53.62 -35.33 -8.30
C VAL A 25 53.93 -34.13 -9.19
N ALA A 26 55.21 -33.96 -9.53
CA ALA A 26 55.66 -32.96 -10.47
C ALA A 26 55.25 -33.39 -11.90
N SER A 27 53.99 -33.17 -12.26
CA SER A 27 53.55 -33.29 -13.65
C SER A 27 54.05 -32.06 -14.41
N LEU A 28 54.93 -32.30 -15.40
CA LEU A 28 55.31 -31.33 -16.41
C LEU A 28 54.06 -30.88 -17.20
N LEU A 29 53.40 -29.83 -16.72
CA LEU A 29 52.48 -29.07 -17.54
C LEU A 29 53.30 -28.21 -18.51
N PRO A 30 53.02 -28.27 -19.83
CA PRO A 30 53.75 -27.47 -20.81
C PRO A 30 53.57 -25.99 -20.45
N LYS A 31 54.66 -25.23 -20.39
CA LYS A 31 54.67 -23.80 -19.99
C LYS A 31 53.70 -22.92 -20.79
N ARG A 32 53.20 -23.40 -21.94
CA ARG A 32 52.15 -22.75 -22.74
C ARG A 32 50.74 -22.87 -22.14
N ALA A 33 50.42 -23.94 -21.41
CA ALA A 33 49.12 -24.12 -20.75
C ALA A 33 48.96 -23.25 -19.48
N LEU A 34 50.07 -22.91 -18.83
CA LEU A 34 50.06 -22.05 -17.64
C LEU A 34 49.80 -20.57 -17.99
N LEU A 35 50.25 -20.13 -19.17
CA LEU A 35 50.00 -18.77 -19.66
C LEU A 35 48.53 -18.57 -20.08
N THR A 36 47.91 -19.57 -20.72
CA THR A 36 46.48 -19.50 -21.08
C THR A 36 45.58 -19.54 -19.84
N LEU A 37 45.93 -20.32 -18.82
CA LEU A 37 45.18 -20.35 -17.55
C LEU A 37 45.29 -19.02 -16.79
N ALA A 38 46.47 -18.38 -16.77
CA ALA A 38 46.66 -17.09 -16.11
C ALA A 38 45.87 -15.95 -16.79
N VAL A 39 45.77 -15.94 -18.12
CA VAL A 39 44.95 -14.96 -18.86
C VAL A 39 43.45 -15.19 -18.60
N PHE A 40 43.00 -16.45 -18.51
CA PHE A 40 41.62 -16.78 -18.17
C PHE A 40 41.25 -16.35 -16.75
N ILE A 41 42.18 -16.53 -15.80
CA ILE A 41 42.03 -16.10 -14.41
C ILE A 41 41.95 -14.57 -14.33
N VAL A 42 42.84 -13.83 -15.01
CA VAL A 42 42.82 -12.35 -14.99
C VAL A 42 41.58 -11.78 -15.69
N MET A 43 41.08 -12.38 -16.78
CA MET A 43 39.79 -11.98 -17.37
C MET A 43 38.59 -12.31 -16.46
N SER A 44 38.64 -13.39 -15.68
CA SER A 44 37.55 -13.76 -14.77
C SER A 44 37.41 -12.84 -13.55
N TYR A 45 38.49 -12.15 -13.13
CA TYR A 45 38.45 -11.25 -11.98
C TYR A 45 38.17 -9.77 -12.33
N GLY A 46 38.10 -9.39 -13.62
CA GLY A 46 37.92 -8.00 -14.04
C GLY A 46 36.49 -7.50 -14.22
N LEU A 47 35.45 -8.34 -14.03
CA LEU A 47 34.06 -8.01 -14.38
C LEU A 47 33.08 -7.97 -13.21
N THR A 48 33.55 -7.95 -11.96
CA THR A 48 32.64 -7.82 -10.82
C THR A 48 32.26 -6.35 -10.62
N ASN A 49 30.99 -6.03 -10.86
CA ASN A 49 30.25 -4.83 -10.42
C ASN A 49 30.10 -3.67 -11.43
N ILE A 50 29.66 -3.97 -12.66
CA ILE A 50 29.01 -2.95 -13.48
C ILE A 50 27.53 -3.32 -13.60
N SER A 51 26.70 -2.70 -12.75
CA SER A 51 25.24 -2.77 -12.87
C SER A 51 24.81 -1.82 -13.99
N VAL A 52 24.38 -2.36 -15.12
CA VAL A 52 23.86 -1.56 -16.23
C VAL A 52 22.35 -1.52 -16.13
N THR A 53 21.80 -0.34 -15.85
CA THR A 53 20.38 -0.03 -15.88
C THR A 53 19.90 0.12 -17.33
N THR A 54 18.71 -0.38 -17.66
CA THR A 54 18.07 -0.19 -18.98
C THR A 54 16.59 0.11 -18.78
N PRO A 55 16.05 1.17 -19.40
CA PRO A 55 14.61 1.47 -19.30
C PRO A 55 13.81 0.39 -20.03
N ILE A 56 12.77 -0.13 -19.39
CA ILE A 56 11.84 -1.07 -20.00
C ILE A 56 10.87 -0.26 -20.88
N SER A 57 10.96 -0.44 -22.19
CA SER A 57 9.94 0.06 -23.12
C SER A 57 8.84 -0.99 -23.22
N ALA A 58 7.60 -0.61 -22.91
CA ALA A 58 6.43 -1.48 -22.99
C ALA A 58 6.20 -1.94 -24.43
N GLN A 59 6.56 -3.19 -24.74
CA GLN A 59 6.39 -3.79 -26.06
C GLN A 59 5.14 -4.68 -26.03
N SER A 60 4.01 -4.14 -26.47
CA SER A 60 2.76 -4.88 -26.65
C SER A 60 2.86 -5.79 -27.89
N SER A 61 2.84 -7.10 -27.67
CA SER A 61 2.72 -8.09 -28.74
C SER A 61 1.24 -8.45 -28.94
N PRO A 62 0.70 -8.41 -30.17
CA PRO A 62 -0.64 -8.90 -30.45
C PRO A 62 -0.64 -10.43 -30.51
N GLY A 63 -1.16 -11.07 -29.46
CA GLY A 63 -1.34 -12.51 -29.36
C GLY A 63 -2.71 -12.96 -29.88
N VAL A 64 -2.69 -13.97 -30.74
CA VAL A 64 -3.79 -14.61 -31.46
C VAL A 64 -4.72 -15.37 -30.49
N LEU A 65 -6.03 -15.09 -30.58
CA LEU A 65 -7.13 -15.73 -29.82
C LEU A 65 -7.28 -17.23 -30.15
N GLY A 66 -7.43 -18.03 -29.11
CA GLY A 66 -7.98 -19.39 -29.16
C GLY A 66 -9.21 -19.48 -28.25
N ASP A 67 -10.37 -19.75 -28.84
CA ASP A 67 -11.70 -19.74 -28.21
C ASP A 67 -12.06 -21.10 -27.56
N GLU A 68 -11.33 -21.57 -26.54
CA GLU A 68 -11.64 -22.89 -25.92
C GLU A 68 -11.79 -22.91 -24.38
N ASP A 69 -11.64 -21.79 -23.67
CA ASP A 69 -11.60 -21.81 -22.18
C ASP A 69 -12.78 -21.16 -21.43
N GLU A 70 -13.84 -20.69 -22.10
CA GLU A 70 -14.98 -20.06 -21.39
C GLU A 70 -15.83 -21.02 -20.55
N ASN A 71 -15.80 -22.33 -20.83
CA ASN A 71 -16.74 -23.27 -20.20
C ASN A 71 -16.32 -23.75 -18.78
N LYS A 72 -15.08 -23.49 -18.34
CA LYS A 72 -14.59 -23.86 -17.00
C LYS A 72 -14.78 -22.78 -15.95
N GLU A 73 -14.96 -21.54 -16.37
CA GLU A 73 -15.14 -20.43 -15.43
C GLU A 73 -16.59 -20.32 -14.94
N GLU A 74 -17.56 -20.78 -15.73
CA GLU A 74 -18.97 -20.76 -15.37
C GLU A 74 -19.29 -21.80 -14.28
N GLU A 75 -18.71 -23.00 -14.36
CA GLU A 75 -18.90 -24.08 -13.37
C GLU A 75 -18.37 -23.68 -11.97
N LYS A 76 -17.22 -22.98 -11.90
CA LYS A 76 -16.68 -22.44 -10.64
C LYS A 76 -17.51 -21.29 -10.05
N ARG A 77 -18.27 -20.56 -10.87
CA ARG A 77 -19.16 -19.49 -10.40
C ARG A 77 -20.45 -20.03 -9.81
N GLU A 78 -20.90 -21.22 -10.22
CA GLU A 78 -22.07 -21.87 -9.64
C GLU A 78 -21.75 -22.51 -8.28
N GLU A 79 -20.62 -23.22 -8.12
CA GLU A 79 -20.20 -23.77 -6.81
C GLU A 79 -20.06 -22.69 -5.74
N LYS A 80 -19.42 -21.55 -6.06
CA LYS A 80 -19.28 -20.43 -5.11
C LYS A 80 -20.61 -19.77 -4.72
N LYS A 81 -21.65 -19.89 -5.55
CA LYS A 81 -22.98 -19.35 -5.22
C LYS A 81 -23.78 -20.28 -4.32
N GLU A 82 -23.57 -21.60 -4.41
CA GLU A 82 -24.22 -22.54 -3.49
C GLU A 82 -23.60 -22.48 -2.09
N GLU A 83 -22.27 -22.41 -1.98
CA GLU A 83 -21.57 -22.34 -0.68
C GLU A 83 -21.98 -21.10 0.12
N LYS A 84 -22.04 -19.93 -0.53
CA LYS A 84 -22.50 -18.66 0.09
C LYS A 84 -23.99 -18.66 0.47
N LYS A 85 -24.80 -19.54 -0.14
CA LYS A 85 -26.23 -19.69 0.18
C LYS A 85 -26.44 -20.64 1.36
N GLU A 86 -25.51 -21.56 1.60
CA GLU A 86 -25.52 -22.46 2.75
C GLU A 86 -25.06 -21.75 4.04
N GLU A 87 -24.00 -20.94 4.00
CA GLU A 87 -23.57 -20.09 5.13
C GLU A 87 -24.70 -19.18 5.63
N ARG A 88 -25.41 -18.51 4.72
CA ARG A 88 -26.56 -17.65 5.08
C ARG A 88 -27.75 -18.40 5.69
N ARG A 89 -27.85 -19.71 5.48
CA ARG A 89 -28.89 -20.55 6.10
C ARG A 89 -28.50 -20.99 7.50
N GLU A 90 -27.22 -21.21 7.77
CA GLU A 90 -26.74 -21.52 9.11
C GLU A 90 -26.78 -20.30 10.04
N GLU A 91 -26.43 -19.12 9.53
CA GLU A 91 -26.46 -17.87 10.30
C GLU A 91 -27.88 -17.52 10.77
N ASN A 92 -28.89 -17.67 9.89
CA ASN A 92 -30.30 -17.47 10.25
C ASN A 92 -30.86 -18.53 11.22
N ARG A 93 -30.26 -19.73 11.30
CA ARG A 93 -30.71 -20.74 12.28
C ARG A 93 -30.24 -20.41 13.69
N HIS A 94 -29.09 -19.76 13.85
CA HIS A 94 -28.60 -19.36 15.17
C HIS A 94 -29.35 -18.16 15.78
N GLU A 95 -29.99 -17.32 14.96
CA GLU A 95 -30.85 -16.24 15.47
C GLU A 95 -32.22 -16.73 15.99
N GLU A 96 -32.76 -17.86 15.51
CA GLU A 96 -34.05 -18.37 16.00
C GLU A 96 -33.96 -19.13 17.33
N GLU A 97 -32.80 -19.72 17.68
CA GLU A 97 -32.64 -20.48 18.94
C GLU A 97 -32.29 -19.61 20.16
N SER A 98 -32.05 -18.31 20.00
CA SER A 98 -31.59 -17.42 21.07
C SER A 98 -32.69 -16.50 21.67
N LYS A 99 -33.97 -16.76 21.39
CA LYS A 99 -35.08 -16.08 22.09
C LYS A 99 -35.40 -16.77 23.43
N PRO A 100 -35.26 -16.10 24.59
CA PRO A 100 -35.63 -16.68 25.87
C PRO A 100 -37.17 -16.79 26.00
N GLU A 101 -37.63 -17.97 26.43
CA GLU A 101 -39.01 -18.22 26.85
C GLU A 101 -39.37 -17.34 28.05
N GLU A 102 -40.12 -16.27 27.80
CA GLU A 102 -40.65 -15.42 28.85
C GLU A 102 -41.87 -16.11 29.50
N GLN A 103 -41.68 -16.47 30.78
CA GLN A 103 -42.61 -17.21 31.60
C GLN A 103 -43.91 -16.43 31.83
N LYS A 104 -45.02 -17.06 31.45
CA LYS A 104 -46.37 -16.77 31.96
C LYS A 104 -46.40 -16.95 33.48
N ASN A 105 -46.75 -15.90 34.22
CA ASN A 105 -47.49 -16.04 35.48
C ASN A 105 -48.29 -14.79 35.87
N ASN A 106 -49.59 -15.03 36.02
CA ASN A 106 -50.54 -14.49 37.01
C ASN A 106 -51.29 -13.15 36.80
N SER A 107 -52.61 -13.31 36.57
CA SER A 107 -53.79 -12.74 37.24
C SER A 107 -53.51 -11.71 38.37
N GLN A 108 -54.25 -10.61 38.58
CA GLN A 108 -55.70 -10.46 38.65
C GLN A 108 -56.07 -8.97 38.90
N GLU A 109 -57.24 -8.55 38.39
CA GLU A 109 -58.09 -7.42 38.86
C GLU A 109 -57.59 -5.95 38.79
N ARG A 110 -58.16 -5.17 37.85
CA ARG A 110 -59.25 -4.21 38.13
C ARG A 110 -59.75 -3.47 36.88
N SER A 111 -61.08 -3.42 36.79
CA SER A 111 -61.97 -2.40 36.19
C SER A 111 -61.30 -1.04 35.91
N SER A 112 -61.57 -0.28 34.84
CA SER A 112 -62.82 -0.05 34.13
C SER A 112 -62.58 0.90 32.95
N GLU A 113 -63.47 0.81 31.95
CA GLU A 113 -64.04 1.96 31.24
C GLU A 113 -63.36 2.54 29.98
N LYS A 114 -64.22 2.60 28.94
CA LYS A 114 -64.30 3.58 27.84
C LYS A 114 -63.60 3.29 26.49
N ARG A 115 -64.46 2.79 25.58
CA ARG A 115 -64.85 3.30 24.24
C ARG A 115 -63.73 3.60 23.21
N GLY A 116 -63.89 2.97 22.04
CA GLY A 116 -62.99 3.02 20.88
C GLY A 116 -62.91 4.36 20.12
N PRO A 117 -62.35 4.36 18.89
CA PRO A 117 -63.07 3.76 17.76
C PRO A 117 -62.25 2.85 16.83
N GLN A 118 -63.01 2.15 16.01
CA GLN A 118 -62.63 1.23 14.93
C GLN A 118 -61.67 1.87 13.91
N ILE A 119 -60.63 1.14 13.55
CA ILE A 119 -59.84 1.38 12.34
C ILE A 119 -60.01 0.14 11.46
N GLU A 120 -60.59 0.37 10.27
CA GLU A 120 -60.83 -0.64 9.24
C GLU A 120 -59.52 -1.16 8.62
N PRO A 121 -59.48 -2.43 8.17
CA PRO A 121 -58.34 -2.95 7.43
C PRO A 121 -58.33 -2.45 5.98
N PHE A 122 -57.32 -1.65 5.63
CA PHE A 122 -57.01 -1.27 4.26
C PHE A 122 -56.51 -2.48 3.45
N ALA A 123 -57.24 -2.80 2.37
CA ALA A 123 -56.83 -3.77 1.36
C ALA A 123 -55.64 -3.27 0.52
N PRO A 124 -54.70 -4.14 0.10
CA PRO A 124 -53.66 -3.76 -0.85
C PRO A 124 -54.23 -3.76 -2.28
N ARG A 125 -54.26 -2.57 -2.91
CA ARG A 125 -54.53 -2.41 -4.35
C ARG A 125 -53.27 -2.65 -5.15
N SER A 126 -53.29 -3.73 -5.92
CA SER A 126 -52.50 -3.93 -7.13
C SER A 126 -52.74 -2.79 -8.12
N GLY A 127 -51.66 -2.20 -8.65
CA GLY A 127 -51.76 -1.13 -9.64
C GLY A 127 -50.43 -0.88 -10.32
N SER A 128 -50.10 -1.76 -11.27
CA SER A 128 -49.10 -1.55 -12.31
C SER A 128 -49.27 -0.20 -12.99
N LYS A 129 -48.23 0.64 -13.00
CA LYS A 129 -48.08 1.69 -14.00
C LYS A 129 -46.63 1.79 -14.44
N VAL A 130 -46.45 1.33 -15.67
CA VAL A 130 -45.31 1.57 -16.56
C VAL A 130 -45.02 3.06 -16.60
N GLU A 131 -43.85 3.47 -16.08
CA GLU A 131 -43.35 4.82 -16.22
C GLU A 131 -42.12 4.80 -17.13
N LYS A 132 -42.27 5.52 -18.24
CA LYS A 132 -41.28 5.69 -19.30
C LYS A 132 -40.00 6.29 -18.71
N GLN A 133 -38.91 5.53 -18.75
CA GLN A 133 -37.57 6.08 -18.60
C GLN A 133 -37.29 7.05 -19.77
N LYS A 134 -37.36 8.33 -19.44
CA LYS A 134 -36.93 9.43 -20.28
C LYS A 134 -35.40 9.45 -20.25
N ARG A 135 -34.80 9.12 -21.39
CA ARG A 135 -33.38 9.23 -21.71
C ARG A 135 -32.90 10.65 -21.34
N ILE A 136 -32.08 10.76 -20.30
CA ILE A 136 -31.31 11.96 -19.98
C ILE A 136 -29.99 11.79 -20.73
N GLU A 137 -29.87 12.44 -21.88
CA GLU A 137 -28.59 12.73 -22.51
C GLU A 137 -27.92 13.83 -21.69
N SER A 138 -27.01 13.43 -20.80
CA SER A 138 -26.08 14.34 -20.15
C SER A 138 -24.98 14.68 -21.15
N GLN A 139 -25.14 15.81 -21.84
CA GLN A 139 -24.02 16.51 -22.47
C GLN A 139 -23.12 17.03 -21.35
N ASN A 140 -22.01 16.32 -21.10
CA ASN A 140 -20.91 16.83 -20.29
C ASN A 140 -20.06 17.76 -21.16
N ASP A 141 -20.45 19.04 -21.19
CA ASP A 141 -19.55 20.14 -21.52
C ASP A 141 -18.58 20.33 -20.35
N SER A 142 -17.46 19.61 -20.34
CA SER A 142 -16.33 19.89 -19.45
C SER A 142 -15.51 21.02 -20.06
N LYS A 143 -15.93 22.25 -19.79
CA LYS A 143 -15.18 23.48 -20.01
C LYS A 143 -14.72 23.98 -18.63
N ASP A 144 -13.45 24.38 -18.56
CA ASP A 144 -12.83 25.13 -17.46
C ASP A 144 -12.37 24.31 -16.23
N THR A 145 -11.39 23.42 -16.42
CA THR A 145 -10.34 23.23 -15.40
C THR A 145 -9.33 24.38 -15.55
N PRO A 146 -9.05 25.19 -14.50
CA PRO A 146 -7.94 26.11 -14.54
C PRO A 146 -6.64 25.31 -14.49
N GLU A 147 -5.98 25.18 -15.64
CA GLU A 147 -4.57 24.82 -15.72
C GLU A 147 -3.78 25.92 -14.99
N ILE A 148 -3.35 25.65 -13.76
CA ILE A 148 -2.38 26.49 -13.06
C ILE A 148 -1.00 26.00 -13.54
N GLU A 149 -0.59 26.51 -14.69
CA GLU A 149 0.80 26.43 -15.15
C GLU A 149 1.65 27.32 -14.23
N ASN A 150 2.29 26.71 -13.23
CA ASN A 150 3.36 27.35 -12.47
C ASN A 150 4.65 27.24 -13.27
N GLU A 151 4.78 28.07 -14.32
CA GLU A 151 6.08 28.41 -14.89
C GLU A 151 6.78 29.38 -13.93
N ILE A 152 7.55 28.83 -13.00
CA ILE A 152 8.57 29.61 -12.28
C ILE A 152 9.83 29.50 -13.13
N GLU A 153 9.97 30.40 -14.08
CA GLU A 153 11.24 30.64 -14.77
C GLU A 153 12.23 31.21 -13.73
N ASP A 154 13.22 30.40 -13.36
CA ASP A 154 14.35 30.81 -12.53
C ASP A 154 15.27 31.75 -13.35
N GLU A 155 14.84 33.00 -13.55
CA GLU A 155 15.69 34.05 -14.08
C GLU A 155 16.58 34.63 -12.97
N ASN A 156 17.85 34.25 -13.03
CA ASN A 156 18.97 34.70 -12.20
C ASN A 156 19.39 36.15 -12.57
N GLU A 157 18.47 37.11 -12.52
CA GLU A 157 18.78 38.55 -12.60
C GLU A 157 18.46 39.22 -11.26
N SER A 158 19.41 39.16 -10.32
CA SER A 158 19.37 39.97 -9.09
C SER A 158 20.70 40.65 -8.87
N GLU A 159 21.05 41.57 -9.76
CA GLU A 159 22.09 42.57 -9.52
C GLU A 159 21.37 43.92 -9.44
N ASP A 160 21.30 44.51 -8.23
CA ASP A 160 20.76 45.84 -7.89
C ASP A 160 19.30 45.97 -7.43
N LEU A 161 18.73 44.97 -6.73
CA LEU A 161 17.55 45.22 -5.90
C LEU A 161 17.95 45.78 -4.53
N ASP A 162 17.27 46.83 -4.09
CA ASP A 162 17.50 47.41 -2.76
C ASP A 162 16.92 46.51 -1.64
N GLU A 163 17.46 46.65 -0.43
CA GLU A 163 17.17 45.78 0.70
C GLU A 163 15.67 45.76 1.08
N VAL A 164 14.94 46.83 0.72
CA VAL A 164 13.50 46.98 0.97
C VAL A 164 12.66 46.16 -0.01
N GLU A 165 13.01 46.10 -1.30
CA GLU A 165 12.32 45.25 -2.27
C GLU A 165 12.55 43.76 -1.97
N LEU A 166 13.78 43.38 -1.58
CA LEU A 166 14.09 42.02 -1.15
C LEU A 166 13.25 41.56 0.06
N GLU A 167 12.98 42.46 1.02
CA GLU A 167 12.16 42.12 2.18
C GLU A 167 10.67 42.01 1.84
N ASN A 168 10.16 42.81 0.91
CA ASN A 168 8.79 42.68 0.41
C ASN A 168 8.58 41.38 -0.37
N ILE A 169 9.52 41.01 -1.25
CA ILE A 169 9.48 39.74 -1.99
C ILE A 169 9.51 38.54 -1.03
N ARG A 170 10.29 38.61 0.05
CA ARG A 170 10.31 37.56 1.10
C ARG A 170 8.95 37.43 1.79
N ARG A 171 8.32 38.53 2.21
CA ARG A 171 6.98 38.51 2.82
C ARG A 171 5.91 38.01 1.85
N GLU A 172 6.01 38.36 0.58
CA GLU A 172 5.08 37.91 -0.45
C GLU A 172 5.23 36.40 -0.73
N LYS A 173 6.47 35.90 -0.85
CA LYS A 173 6.72 34.44 -0.95
C LYS A 173 6.24 33.68 0.30
N GLU A 174 6.45 34.23 1.49
CA GLU A 174 5.99 33.63 2.76
C GLU A 174 4.45 33.56 2.84
N THR A 175 3.76 34.62 2.41
CA THR A 175 2.28 34.63 2.36
C THR A 175 1.70 33.72 1.29
N ILE A 176 2.38 33.52 0.16
CA ILE A 176 1.99 32.54 -0.87
C ILE A 176 2.18 31.11 -0.37
N LEU A 177 3.30 30.83 0.32
CA LEU A 177 3.58 29.51 0.91
C LEU A 177 2.52 29.12 1.95
N ILE A 178 2.12 30.07 2.81
CA ILE A 178 1.06 29.85 3.81
C ILE A 178 -0.29 29.54 3.17
N LYS A 179 -0.62 30.19 2.03
CA LYS A 179 -1.88 29.93 1.31
C LYS A 179 -1.93 28.55 0.63
N GLN A 180 -0.79 27.95 0.32
CA GLN A 180 -0.74 26.60 -0.27
C GLN A 180 -1.03 25.50 0.76
N ASN A 181 -0.87 25.79 2.05
CA ASN A 181 -1.02 24.81 3.13
C ASN A 181 -2.40 24.82 3.80
N GLU A 182 -3.30 25.73 3.39
CA GLU A 182 -4.69 25.76 3.86
C GLU A 182 -5.64 25.44 2.70
N THR A 183 -6.41 24.37 2.84
CA THR A 183 -7.47 24.00 1.89
C THR A 183 -8.82 24.04 2.59
N GLU A 184 -9.77 24.76 2.00
CA GLU A 184 -11.16 24.81 2.45
C GLU A 184 -12.06 24.16 1.41
N ILE A 185 -12.79 23.12 1.82
CA ILE A 185 -13.78 22.43 0.98
C ILE A 185 -15.14 22.64 1.63
N ARG A 186 -16.15 23.01 0.81
CA ARG A 186 -17.55 23.04 1.24
C ARG A 186 -18.30 21.90 0.60
N THR A 187 -18.92 21.06 1.42
CA THR A 187 -19.77 19.98 0.93
C THR A 187 -21.17 20.50 0.58
N THR A 188 -21.90 19.73 -0.24
CA THR A 188 -23.29 20.01 -0.62
C THR A 188 -24.22 20.08 0.59
N ASP A 189 -23.86 19.41 1.68
CA ASP A 189 -24.63 19.38 2.93
C ASP A 189 -24.39 20.63 3.81
N GLY A 190 -23.53 21.54 3.33
CA GLY A 190 -23.19 22.79 4.00
C GLY A 190 -22.11 22.62 5.09
N GLN A 191 -21.40 21.50 5.12
CA GLN A 191 -20.26 21.34 6.01
C GLN A 191 -19.03 22.03 5.42
N ARG A 192 -18.24 22.66 6.27
CA ARG A 192 -16.98 23.31 5.90
C ARG A 192 -15.84 22.49 6.49
N ILE A 193 -14.98 21.98 5.61
CA ILE A 193 -13.78 21.23 5.99
C ILE A 193 -12.59 22.12 5.70
N LYS A 194 -11.82 22.47 6.74
CA LYS A 194 -10.54 23.16 6.59
C LYS A 194 -9.42 22.21 6.96
N THR A 195 -8.45 22.06 6.07
CA THR A 195 -7.20 21.36 6.35
C THR A 195 -6.09 22.39 6.38
N LYS A 196 -5.35 22.45 7.48
CA LYS A 196 -4.16 23.30 7.64
C LYS A 196 -2.96 22.43 7.97
N ILE A 197 -1.90 22.54 7.16
CA ILE A 197 -0.61 21.91 7.42
C ILE A 197 0.32 22.98 8.01
N GLU A 198 0.82 22.75 9.22
CA GLU A 198 1.78 23.64 9.88
C GLU A 198 3.22 23.25 9.51
N ASP A 199 4.17 24.19 9.65
CA ASP A 199 5.58 23.99 9.30
C ASP A 199 6.27 22.90 10.13
N ASP A 200 5.68 22.54 11.28
CA ASP A 200 6.13 21.45 12.15
C ASP A 200 5.64 20.06 11.68
N GLY A 201 4.94 19.99 10.54
CA GLY A 201 4.34 18.77 10.01
C GLY A 201 2.98 18.42 10.65
N THR A 202 2.45 19.27 11.54
CA THR A 202 1.13 19.05 12.14
C THR A 202 0.02 19.27 11.12
N LYS A 203 -0.79 18.24 10.87
CA LYS A 203 -2.01 18.37 10.07
C LYS A 203 -3.20 18.62 10.99
N LYS A 204 -3.83 19.79 10.86
CA LYS A 204 -5.07 20.16 11.55
C LYS A 204 -6.23 20.09 10.57
N ILE A 205 -7.23 19.28 10.88
CA ILE A 205 -8.46 19.17 10.09
C ILE A 205 -9.61 19.68 10.97
N GLU A 206 -10.27 20.73 10.53
CA GLU A 206 -11.41 21.35 11.22
C GLU A 206 -12.65 21.11 10.37
N ILE A 207 -13.60 20.34 10.90
CA ILE A 207 -14.89 20.04 10.27
C ILE A 207 -15.98 20.81 11.01
N GLU A 208 -16.50 21.84 10.38
CA GLU A 208 -17.56 22.71 10.90
C GLU A 208 -18.91 22.31 10.28
N GLY A 209 -19.79 21.76 11.12
CA GLY A 209 -21.18 21.47 10.79
C GLY A 209 -22.13 22.57 11.28
N LYS A 210 -23.45 22.35 11.16
CA LYS A 210 -24.45 23.36 11.58
C LYS A 210 -24.43 23.66 13.09
N ASN A 211 -24.09 22.67 13.90
CA ASN A 211 -24.21 22.70 15.36
C ASN A 211 -23.03 22.03 16.09
N TYR A 212 -21.93 21.78 15.37
CA TYR A 212 -20.74 21.17 15.94
C TYR A 212 -19.51 21.60 15.15
N LYS A 213 -18.36 21.57 15.83
CA LYS A 213 -17.07 21.81 15.22
C LYS A 213 -16.08 20.78 15.74
N LEU A 214 -15.62 19.90 14.86
CA LEU A 214 -14.66 18.86 15.18
C LEU A 214 -13.28 19.29 14.72
N LYS A 215 -12.28 19.12 15.57
CA LYS A 215 -10.89 19.45 15.26
C LYS A 215 -10.02 18.22 15.49
N TYR A 216 -9.47 17.71 14.39
CA TYR A 216 -8.52 16.62 14.38
C TYR A 216 -7.12 17.22 14.28
N VAL A 217 -6.22 16.82 15.18
CA VAL A 217 -4.82 17.23 15.18
C VAL A 217 -3.97 15.98 15.07
N ILE A 218 -3.26 15.83 13.96
CA ILE A 218 -2.32 14.74 13.71
C ILE A 218 -0.91 15.27 13.97
N ARG A 219 -0.26 14.76 15.03
CA ARG A 219 1.15 15.05 15.36
C ARG A 219 1.89 13.75 15.59
N ASP A 220 3.02 13.57 14.92
CA ASP A 220 3.88 12.38 15.07
C ASP A 220 3.11 11.06 14.89
N GLY A 221 2.13 11.03 13.99
CA GLY A 221 1.27 9.87 13.75
C GLY A 221 0.21 9.61 14.84
N LYS A 222 0.10 10.46 15.87
CA LYS A 222 -0.97 10.37 16.88
C LYS A 222 -2.14 11.27 16.51
N LEU A 223 -3.34 10.69 16.49
CA LEU A 223 -4.59 11.42 16.27
C LEU A 223 -5.11 11.95 17.61
N ARG A 224 -5.28 13.27 17.72
CA ARG A 224 -6.06 13.89 18.81
C ARG A 224 -7.33 14.47 18.24
N VAL A 225 -8.45 14.18 18.90
CA VAL A 225 -9.78 14.66 18.50
C VAL A 225 -10.31 15.59 19.59
N GLU A 226 -10.51 16.85 19.22
CA GLU A 226 -11.13 17.88 20.05
C GLU A 226 -12.51 18.19 19.47
N ALA A 227 -13.55 18.23 20.30
CA ALA A 227 -14.89 18.66 19.89
C ALA A 227 -15.21 20.02 20.52
N GLU A 228 -15.54 21.02 19.70
CA GLU A 228 -15.96 22.35 20.15
C GLU A 228 -17.48 22.48 19.98
N SER A 229 -18.18 22.78 21.08
CA SER A 229 -19.63 23.03 21.09
C SER A 229 -19.98 24.41 20.53
N GLU A 230 -21.25 24.67 20.22
CA GLU A 230 -21.73 26.00 19.74
C GLU A 230 -21.37 27.16 20.69
N ASN A 231 -21.12 26.87 21.97
CA ASN A 231 -20.72 27.86 22.98
C ASN A 231 -19.22 28.20 22.95
N GLY A 232 -18.42 27.57 22.06
CA GLY A 232 -16.97 27.70 22.02
C GLY A 232 -16.23 26.95 23.13
N GLU A 233 -16.93 26.05 23.85
CA GLU A 233 -16.30 25.20 24.86
C GLU A 233 -15.73 23.96 24.16
N SER A 234 -14.41 23.82 24.19
CA SER A 234 -13.68 22.64 23.71
C SER A 234 -13.76 21.54 24.77
N VAL A 235 -14.29 20.39 24.38
CA VAL A 235 -14.33 19.17 25.19
C VAL A 235 -13.30 18.21 24.60
N ASP A 236 -12.30 17.87 25.40
CA ASP A 236 -11.35 16.80 25.06
C ASP A 236 -12.11 15.47 25.04
N ILE A 237 -12.03 14.76 23.91
CA ILE A 237 -12.58 13.42 23.80
C ILE A 237 -11.67 12.48 24.62
N PRO A 238 -12.21 11.69 25.55
CA PRO A 238 -11.40 10.78 26.36
C PRO A 238 -10.63 9.79 25.47
N ASP A 239 -9.37 9.50 25.85
CA ASP A 239 -8.47 8.62 25.10
C ASP A 239 -9.08 7.23 24.80
N GLU A 240 -10.04 6.78 25.61
CA GLU A 240 -10.77 5.52 25.41
C GLU A 240 -11.64 5.56 24.15
N ALA A 241 -12.34 6.68 23.89
CA ALA A 241 -13.17 6.84 22.70
C ALA A 241 -12.32 7.01 21.43
N THR A 242 -11.12 7.62 21.52
CA THR A 242 -10.19 7.66 20.38
C THR A 242 -9.61 6.29 20.08
N SER A 243 -9.31 5.51 21.12
CA SER A 243 -8.82 4.13 20.97
C SER A 243 -9.87 3.22 20.32
N GLU A 244 -11.15 3.36 20.68
CA GLU A 244 -12.24 2.64 20.02
C GLU A 244 -12.33 2.96 18.52
N LEU A 245 -12.15 4.23 18.15
CA LEU A 245 -12.11 4.67 16.75
C LEU A 245 -10.94 4.05 15.99
N GLU A 246 -9.73 4.08 16.57
CA GLU A 246 -8.53 3.47 15.98
C GLU A 246 -8.70 1.95 15.79
N ASN A 247 -9.23 1.26 16.80
CA ASN A 247 -9.51 -0.17 16.71
C ASN A 247 -10.55 -0.47 15.63
N SER A 248 -11.65 0.29 15.57
CA SER A 248 -12.69 0.08 14.55
C SER A 248 -12.17 0.28 13.12
N PHE A 249 -11.23 1.21 12.93
CA PHE A 249 -10.59 1.44 11.65
C PHE A 249 -9.62 0.31 11.29
N ASN A 250 -8.84 -0.18 12.25
CA ASN A 250 -7.96 -1.31 12.05
C ASN A 250 -8.74 -2.60 11.74
N ASP A 251 -9.85 -2.84 12.43
CA ASP A 251 -10.75 -3.97 12.17
C ASP A 251 -11.32 -3.92 10.74
N GLU A 252 -11.63 -2.73 10.21
CA GLU A 252 -12.09 -2.54 8.84
C GLU A 252 -10.99 -2.86 7.81
N LEU A 253 -9.75 -2.44 8.07
CA LEU A 253 -8.60 -2.76 7.21
C LEU A 253 -8.29 -4.25 7.21
N GLU A 254 -8.36 -4.91 8.38
CA GLU A 254 -8.16 -6.36 8.51
C GLU A 254 -9.24 -7.15 7.74
N GLN A 255 -10.49 -6.68 7.72
CA GLN A 255 -11.55 -7.26 6.89
C GLN A 255 -11.28 -7.13 5.39
N GLU A 256 -10.60 -6.05 4.98
CA GLU A 256 -10.09 -5.87 3.61
C GLU A 256 -8.79 -6.67 3.35
N GLY A 257 -8.29 -7.40 4.36
CA GLY A 257 -7.07 -8.20 4.32
C GLY A 257 -5.79 -7.36 4.31
N ILE A 258 -5.86 -6.12 4.81
CA ILE A 258 -4.73 -5.18 4.91
C ILE A 258 -4.32 -5.11 6.38
N GLU A 259 -3.13 -5.61 6.68
CA GLU A 259 -2.50 -5.47 8.00
C GLU A 259 -1.36 -4.45 7.90
N ILE A 260 -1.33 -3.49 8.82
CA ILE A 260 -0.29 -2.46 8.85
C ILE A 260 0.38 -2.49 10.22
N ASP A 261 1.66 -2.83 10.22
CA ASP A 261 2.48 -2.83 11.43
C ASP A 261 3.40 -1.61 11.42
N SER A 262 2.98 -0.59 12.15
CA SER A 262 3.78 0.63 12.39
C SER A 262 4.60 0.56 13.68
N SER A 263 4.56 -0.56 14.41
CA SER A 263 5.23 -0.72 15.71
C SER A 263 6.72 -1.08 15.57
N GLU A 264 7.09 -1.68 14.43
CA GLU A 264 8.46 -2.04 14.11
C GLU A 264 9.31 -0.82 13.71
N LYS A 265 10.64 -0.98 13.74
CA LYS A 265 11.59 0.05 13.27
C LYS A 265 11.37 0.43 11.80
N GLU A 266 10.87 -0.53 11.02
CA GLU A 266 10.57 -0.40 9.60
C GLU A 266 9.09 -0.73 9.45
N PRO A 267 8.22 0.27 9.20
CA PRO A 267 6.79 0.02 9.03
C PRO A 267 6.56 -1.02 7.93
N THR A 268 5.56 -1.88 8.14
CA THR A 268 5.27 -2.95 7.18
C THR A 268 3.79 -3.00 6.82
N ILE A 269 3.52 -3.29 5.56
CA ILE A 269 2.18 -3.46 5.01
C ILE A 269 2.09 -4.90 4.52
N VAL A 270 1.09 -5.64 4.98
CA VAL A 270 0.82 -7.00 4.56
C VAL A 270 -0.57 -7.04 3.92
N LYS A 271 -0.66 -7.63 2.73
CA LYS A 271 -1.93 -7.92 2.08
C LYS A 271 -1.89 -9.27 1.39
N ASN A 272 -2.89 -10.11 1.64
CA ASN A 272 -3.02 -11.43 1.02
C ASN A 272 -1.71 -12.26 1.11
N GLY A 273 -1.01 -12.19 2.25
CA GLY A 273 0.25 -12.88 2.45
C GLY A 273 1.47 -12.26 1.75
N PHE A 274 1.35 -11.11 1.07
CA PHE A 274 2.48 -10.37 0.52
C PHE A 274 2.87 -9.22 1.45
N LYS A 275 4.16 -9.14 1.81
CA LYS A 275 4.69 -8.14 2.73
C LYS A 275 5.51 -7.08 2.00
N ALA A 276 5.29 -5.82 2.34
CA ALA A 276 6.10 -4.69 1.94
C ALA A 276 6.69 -4.00 3.16
N LYS A 277 8.02 -3.89 3.24
CA LYS A 277 8.72 -3.13 4.28
C LYS A 277 9.07 -1.75 3.77
N THR A 278 9.07 -0.75 4.64
CA THR A 278 9.54 0.58 4.28
C THR A 278 10.42 1.19 5.38
N ALA A 279 11.35 2.04 4.98
CA ALA A 279 12.10 2.89 5.90
C ALA A 279 11.42 4.25 6.15
N PHE A 280 10.32 4.53 5.45
CA PHE A 280 9.62 5.80 5.51
C PHE A 280 8.39 5.71 6.44
N PRO A 281 8.01 6.81 7.12
CA PRO A 281 6.76 6.86 7.86
C PRO A 281 5.55 6.60 6.95
N LEU A 282 4.63 5.77 7.44
CA LEU A 282 3.35 5.50 6.81
C LEU A 282 2.25 6.27 7.55
N THR A 283 1.35 6.88 6.79
CA THR A 283 0.13 7.49 7.30
C THR A 283 -1.05 7.02 6.47
N ILE A 284 -2.20 6.85 7.11
CA ILE A 284 -3.44 6.50 6.41
C ILE A 284 -4.39 7.65 6.65
N ASP A 285 -4.94 8.20 5.58
CA ASP A 285 -5.98 9.20 5.71
C ASP A 285 -7.31 8.49 6.04
N PRO A 286 -7.94 8.76 7.20
CA PRO A 286 -9.11 8.00 7.66
C PRO A 286 -10.37 8.28 6.83
N ILE A 287 -10.40 9.38 6.07
CA ILE A 287 -11.56 9.76 5.24
C ILE A 287 -11.45 9.09 3.88
N THR A 288 -10.28 9.21 3.27
CA THR A 288 -10.06 8.71 1.90
C THR A 288 -9.57 7.26 1.87
N LYS A 289 -9.18 6.71 3.03
CA LYS A 289 -8.45 5.44 3.18
C LYS A 289 -7.16 5.38 2.35
N ALA A 290 -6.64 6.55 1.96
CA ALA A 290 -5.43 6.65 1.16
C ALA A 290 -4.20 6.40 2.04
N LEU A 291 -3.40 5.41 1.68
CA LEU A 291 -2.08 5.20 2.26
C LEU A 291 -1.12 6.25 1.68
N THR A 292 -0.44 6.99 2.54
CA THR A 292 0.53 8.02 2.17
C THR A 292 1.85 7.77 2.86
N ILE A 293 2.94 7.93 2.11
CA ILE A 293 4.31 7.76 2.56
C ILE A 293 5.01 9.11 2.54
N THR A 294 5.61 9.49 3.67
CA THR A 294 6.40 10.72 3.78
C THR A 294 7.86 10.45 3.43
N THR A 295 8.30 10.88 2.25
CA THR A 295 9.70 10.80 1.82
C THR A 295 10.42 12.13 1.99
N PRO A 296 11.77 12.16 1.88
CA PRO A 296 12.52 13.43 1.87
C PRO A 296 12.10 14.41 0.77
N THR A 297 11.47 13.92 -0.29
CA THR A 297 10.99 14.72 -1.43
C THR A 297 9.52 15.12 -1.31
N GLY A 298 8.84 14.73 -0.22
CA GLY A 298 7.48 15.10 0.11
C GLY A 298 6.57 13.90 0.37
N ASP A 299 5.28 14.16 0.52
CA ASP A 299 4.28 13.12 0.71
C ASP A 299 3.89 12.50 -0.63
N LYS A 300 3.83 11.17 -0.68
CA LYS A 300 3.51 10.38 -1.87
C LYS A 300 2.43 9.37 -1.55
N GLN A 301 1.37 9.34 -2.36
CA GLN A 301 0.27 8.40 -2.19
C GLN A 301 0.64 7.01 -2.73
N VAL A 302 0.31 5.96 -1.98
CA VAL A 302 0.42 4.57 -2.42
C VAL A 302 -0.96 4.07 -2.75
N THR A 303 -1.19 3.81 -4.03
CA THR A 303 -2.48 3.36 -4.56
C THR A 303 -2.48 1.86 -4.84
N ILE A 304 -1.33 1.29 -5.16
CA ILE A 304 -1.15 -0.13 -5.47
C ILE A 304 -0.50 -0.81 -4.28
N LEU A 305 -1.13 -1.87 -3.78
CA LEU A 305 -0.64 -2.66 -2.65
C LEU A 305 0.31 -3.78 -3.12
N PRO A 306 1.10 -4.39 -2.21
CA PRO A 306 2.15 -5.34 -2.61
C PRO A 306 1.65 -6.57 -3.37
N ASP A 307 0.49 -7.10 -3.00
CA ASP A 307 -0.15 -8.23 -3.69
C ASP A 307 -0.45 -7.91 -5.15
N GLN A 308 -1.02 -6.73 -5.41
CA GLN A 308 -1.36 -6.26 -6.74
C GLN A 308 -0.11 -5.94 -7.57
N ALA A 309 0.91 -5.30 -6.98
CA ALA A 309 2.18 -5.03 -7.66
C ALA A 309 2.86 -6.34 -8.11
N ILE A 310 2.85 -7.36 -7.25
CA ILE A 310 3.38 -8.69 -7.53
C ILE A 310 2.56 -9.42 -8.60
N ALA A 311 1.22 -9.34 -8.54
CA ALA A 311 0.34 -9.90 -9.56
C ALA A 311 0.63 -9.28 -10.94
N ASN A 312 0.81 -7.96 -11.01
CA ASN A 312 1.17 -7.26 -12.24
C ASN A 312 2.53 -7.70 -12.80
N LEU A 313 3.51 -7.96 -11.94
CA LEU A 313 4.82 -8.48 -12.37
C LEU A 313 4.77 -9.89 -12.95
N LYS A 314 3.98 -10.77 -12.34
CA LYS A 314 3.76 -12.12 -12.85
C LYS A 314 2.99 -12.08 -14.17
N ALA A 315 1.94 -11.26 -14.26
CA ALA A 315 1.13 -11.10 -15.46
C ALA A 315 1.92 -10.51 -16.64
N SER A 316 2.85 -9.59 -16.37
CA SER A 316 3.73 -9.01 -17.39
C SER A 316 4.90 -9.92 -17.80
N GLY A 317 5.09 -11.07 -17.14
CA GLY A 317 6.20 -11.99 -17.43
C GLY A 317 7.58 -11.41 -17.11
N VAL A 318 7.64 -10.38 -16.26
CA VAL A 318 8.91 -9.77 -15.84
C VAL A 318 9.58 -10.63 -14.76
N LEU A 319 8.80 -11.27 -13.89
CA LEU A 319 9.27 -12.27 -12.93
C LEU A 319 8.38 -13.51 -12.98
N ASP A 320 8.99 -14.69 -12.87
CA ASP A 320 8.26 -15.96 -12.79
C ASP A 320 8.08 -16.41 -11.35
N ASN A 321 9.12 -16.23 -10.52
CA ASN A 321 9.07 -16.58 -9.10
C ASN A 321 9.60 -15.41 -8.26
N ILE A 322 9.04 -15.24 -7.07
CA ILE A 322 9.43 -14.20 -6.12
C ILE A 322 10.23 -14.86 -5.01
N GLU A 323 11.26 -14.16 -4.55
CA GLU A 323 12.06 -14.63 -3.42
C GLU A 323 11.23 -14.53 -2.13
N VAL A 324 11.07 -15.66 -1.44
CA VAL A 324 10.39 -15.73 -0.15
C VAL A 324 11.47 -15.76 0.93
N ALA A 325 11.34 -14.94 1.96
CA ALA A 325 12.26 -14.97 3.09
C ALA A 325 12.16 -16.32 3.82
N ASP A 326 13.30 -16.97 4.03
CA ASP A 326 13.40 -18.28 4.67
C ASP A 326 12.64 -18.32 6.00
N GLY A 327 11.65 -19.21 6.09
CA GLY A 327 10.88 -19.45 7.32
C GLY A 327 9.77 -18.43 7.62
N SER A 328 9.45 -17.53 6.68
CA SER A 328 8.28 -16.67 6.79
C SER A 328 7.05 -17.32 6.16
N SER A 329 5.86 -17.05 6.71
CA SER A 329 4.57 -17.57 6.17
C SER A 329 4.02 -16.71 5.03
N VAL A 330 4.77 -15.70 4.59
CA VAL A 330 4.38 -14.78 3.52
C VAL A 330 4.79 -15.32 2.16
N GLU A 331 3.98 -15.08 1.14
CA GLU A 331 4.17 -15.56 -0.23
C GLU A 331 5.23 -14.76 -1.01
N GLY A 332 5.57 -13.58 -0.52
CA GLY A 332 6.57 -12.72 -1.13
C GLY A 332 6.88 -11.51 -0.27
N GLU A 333 8.12 -11.04 -0.38
CA GLU A 333 8.59 -9.84 0.31
C GLU A 333 9.03 -8.78 -0.70
N SER A 334 8.69 -7.54 -0.40
CA SER A 334 9.06 -6.35 -1.18
C SER A 334 9.52 -5.23 -0.25
N GLU A 335 10.29 -4.31 -0.79
CA GLU A 335 10.78 -3.13 -0.07
C GLU A 335 10.27 -1.88 -0.79
N ILE A 336 9.57 -0.98 -0.08
CA ILE A 336 9.15 0.30 -0.62
C ILE A 336 10.31 1.28 -0.49
N VAL A 337 10.83 1.71 -1.63
CA VAL A 337 11.96 2.62 -1.74
C VAL A 337 11.63 3.81 -2.63
N GLU A 338 12.27 4.93 -2.36
CA GLU A 338 12.25 6.06 -3.28
C GLU A 338 13.35 5.88 -4.32
N TYR A 339 12.96 5.78 -5.60
CA TYR A 339 13.88 5.57 -6.70
C TYR A 339 13.56 6.55 -7.84
N LYS A 340 14.55 7.37 -8.21
CA LYS A 340 14.39 8.47 -9.20
C LYS A 340 13.17 9.36 -8.91
N ASN A 341 13.01 9.79 -7.65
CA ASN A 341 11.93 10.67 -7.18
C ASN A 341 10.51 10.07 -7.32
N LYS A 342 10.41 8.73 -7.33
CA LYS A 342 9.14 7.99 -7.37
C LYS A 342 9.13 6.92 -6.27
N ILE A 343 7.97 6.68 -5.68
CA ILE A 343 7.79 5.55 -4.76
C ILE A 343 7.66 4.28 -5.56
N THR A 344 8.53 3.31 -5.25
CA THR A 344 8.58 2.04 -5.96
C THR A 344 8.70 0.86 -5.00
N TYR A 345 8.06 -0.24 -5.35
CA TYR A 345 8.33 -1.55 -4.78
C TYR A 345 9.56 -2.14 -5.44
N LYS A 346 10.60 -2.40 -4.65
CA LYS A 346 11.76 -3.20 -5.03
C LYS A 346 11.46 -4.66 -4.71
N ILE A 347 11.27 -5.45 -5.76
CA ILE A 347 10.88 -6.86 -5.67
C ILE A 347 12.01 -7.72 -6.20
N LYS A 348 12.48 -8.67 -5.38
CA LYS A 348 13.51 -9.64 -5.76
C LYS A 348 12.85 -10.96 -6.16
N GLY A 349 13.38 -11.57 -7.20
CA GLY A 349 12.87 -12.85 -7.68
C GLY A 349 13.77 -13.51 -8.70
N THR A 350 13.18 -14.42 -9.47
CA THR A 350 13.84 -15.08 -10.58
C THR A 350 12.97 -15.04 -11.82
N LYS A 351 13.63 -14.87 -12.97
CA LYS A 351 13.03 -14.97 -14.30
C LYS A 351 13.56 -16.22 -14.99
N ARG A 352 12.68 -16.99 -15.60
CA ARG A 352 12.97 -18.21 -16.34
C ARG A 352 13.26 -17.85 -17.79
N HIS A 353 14.49 -18.14 -18.22
CA HIS A 353 14.93 -17.95 -19.59
C HIS A 353 15.19 -19.30 -20.26
N ARG A 354 15.01 -19.40 -21.58
CA ARG A 354 15.30 -20.62 -22.36
C ARG A 354 16.56 -20.43 -23.19
N VAL A 355 17.68 -20.92 -22.68
CA VAL A 355 18.94 -20.92 -23.43
C VAL A 355 18.81 -21.92 -24.58
N PHE A 356 19.10 -21.48 -25.81
CA PHE A 356 18.92 -22.24 -27.05
C PHE A 356 17.49 -22.74 -27.30
N GLY A 357 16.47 -22.14 -26.68
CA GLY A 357 15.05 -22.49 -26.88
C GLY A 357 14.55 -23.72 -26.13
N PHE A 358 15.42 -24.53 -25.51
CA PHE A 358 15.02 -25.76 -24.80
C PHE A 358 15.61 -25.92 -23.39
N ILE A 359 16.67 -25.22 -23.02
CA ILE A 359 17.25 -25.32 -21.67
C ILE A 359 16.71 -24.19 -20.81
N ALA A 360 15.76 -24.50 -19.93
CA ALA A 360 15.25 -23.53 -18.96
C ALA A 360 16.28 -23.25 -17.85
N VAL A 361 16.62 -21.99 -17.64
CA VAL A 361 17.46 -21.49 -16.55
C VAL A 361 16.72 -20.42 -15.77
N ASN A 362 16.85 -20.41 -14.45
CA ASN A 362 16.28 -19.36 -13.60
C ASN A 362 17.39 -18.37 -13.27
N LEU A 363 17.21 -17.11 -13.65
CA LEU A 363 18.17 -16.04 -13.40
C LEU A 363 17.61 -15.08 -12.35
N PRO A 364 18.39 -14.68 -11.34
CA PRO A 364 17.95 -13.72 -10.35
C PRO A 364 17.74 -12.35 -11.01
N ALA A 365 16.65 -11.68 -10.64
CA ALA A 365 16.30 -10.35 -11.14
C ALA A 365 15.72 -9.50 -10.00
N THR A 366 15.99 -8.20 -10.04
CA THR A 366 15.38 -7.21 -9.14
C THR A 366 14.60 -6.21 -9.98
N VAL A 367 13.32 -6.04 -9.67
CA VAL A 367 12.40 -5.20 -10.44
C VAL A 367 11.86 -4.09 -9.55
N TYR A 368 11.79 -2.88 -10.08
CA TYR A 368 11.16 -1.73 -9.45
C TYR A 368 9.80 -1.50 -10.08
N VAL A 369 8.75 -1.52 -9.26
CA VAL A 369 7.36 -1.31 -9.68
C VAL A 369 6.84 -0.04 -9.05
N SER A 370 6.19 0.82 -9.83
CA SER A 370 5.56 2.04 -9.31
C SER A 370 4.49 1.69 -8.27
N ALA A 371 4.55 2.30 -7.09
CA ALA A 371 3.50 2.14 -6.08
C ALA A 371 2.23 2.95 -6.37
N GLU A 372 2.30 3.87 -7.34
CA GLU A 372 1.18 4.71 -7.80
C GLU A 372 0.44 4.09 -8.99
N THR A 373 1.14 3.36 -9.86
CA THR A 373 0.57 2.84 -11.12
C THR A 373 0.62 1.32 -11.22
N GLY A 374 1.48 0.66 -10.46
CA GLY A 374 1.65 -0.78 -10.50
C GLY A 374 2.39 -1.27 -11.74
N GLU A 375 2.95 -0.36 -12.54
CA GLU A 375 3.72 -0.67 -13.74
C GLU A 375 5.20 -0.91 -13.41
N PRO A 376 5.86 -1.89 -14.07
CA PRO A 376 7.29 -2.10 -13.93
C PRO A 376 8.05 -0.93 -14.55
N PHE A 377 8.78 -0.20 -13.72
CA PHE A 377 9.55 0.97 -14.13
C PHE A 377 10.94 0.58 -14.66
N GLU A 378 11.61 -0.32 -13.95
CA GLU A 378 13.00 -0.67 -14.25
C GLU A 378 13.33 -2.10 -13.79
N ASN A 379 14.20 -2.77 -14.54
CA ASN A 379 14.65 -4.12 -14.23
C ASN A 379 16.17 -4.13 -14.15
N GLU A 380 16.69 -4.37 -12.96
CA GLU A 380 18.11 -4.62 -12.72
C GLU A 380 18.40 -6.10 -12.97
N GLN A 381 18.94 -6.37 -14.16
CA GLN A 381 19.45 -7.69 -14.53
C GLN A 381 20.98 -7.67 -14.60
N SER A 382 21.60 -8.79 -14.27
CA SER A 382 23.05 -8.94 -14.44
C SER A 382 23.44 -8.83 -15.92
N LEU A 383 24.65 -8.33 -16.22
CA LEU A 383 25.16 -8.27 -17.58
C LEU A 383 25.15 -9.63 -18.29
N LEU A 384 25.38 -10.72 -17.53
CA LEU A 384 25.30 -12.08 -18.05
C LEU A 384 23.87 -12.41 -18.52
N THR A 385 22.86 -11.95 -17.79
CA THR A 385 21.45 -12.12 -18.17
C THR A 385 21.15 -11.43 -19.49
N LYS A 386 21.66 -10.19 -19.69
CA LYS A 386 21.51 -9.46 -20.96
C LYS A 386 22.16 -10.18 -22.14
N ILE A 387 23.30 -10.83 -21.92
CA ILE A 387 23.97 -11.64 -22.95
C ILE A 387 23.16 -12.91 -23.23
N ILE A 388 22.62 -13.56 -22.19
CA ILE A 388 21.77 -14.73 -22.37
C ILE A 388 20.50 -14.36 -23.15
N ASP A 389 19.89 -13.21 -22.84
CA ASP A 389 18.70 -12.72 -23.53
C ASP A 389 18.94 -12.41 -25.00
N SER A 390 20.12 -11.92 -25.38
CA SER A 390 20.44 -11.68 -26.80
C SER A 390 20.70 -12.95 -27.60
N ILE A 391 21.03 -14.06 -26.93
CA ILE A 391 21.29 -15.38 -27.56
C ILE A 391 20.05 -16.28 -27.48
N SER A 392 19.14 -16.00 -26.54
CA SER A 392 17.85 -16.67 -26.40
C SER A 392 16.94 -16.27 -27.56
N LEU A 393 16.95 -17.09 -28.62
CA LEU A 393 16.08 -16.94 -29.78
C LEU A 393 14.69 -17.56 -29.56
#